data_AF-A0A5C3NV48-F1
#
_entry.id   AF-A0A5C3NV48-F1
#
_cell.length_a   1.000
_cell.length_b   1.000
_cell.length_c   1.000
_cell.angle_alpha   90.00
_cell.angle_beta   90.00
_cell.angle_gamma   90.00
#
_symmetry.space_group_name_H-M   'P 1'
#
loop_
_entity.id
_entity.type
_entity.pdbx_description
1 polymer ?
#
loop_
_entity_poly.entity_id
_entity_poly.type
_entity_poly.pdbx_seq_one_letter_code
_entity_poly.pdbx_strand_id
1 'polypeptide(L)'
;HRHVLPPAEYRTLRDNLVHMVSDLDDARHKSMDPPEQPPLPIIETVHSGHRGRPAKPIDPTFLRHALAVRGPARISKILKCSARHVRREALRHGLVQPAPPVFRHVDHADGSRSRIHTTQTAPVSTLTDPELDAVLTEVLTAYPRMG
;
A
#
# COMPACT_ATOMS: atom_id res chain seq x y z
N HIS A 1 -24.77 -27.66 39.01
CA HIS A 1 -23.75 -26.60 39.03
C HIS A 1 -23.72 -25.71 40.29
N ARG A 2 -24.69 -25.77 41.22
CA ARG A 2 -24.71 -24.96 42.46
C ARG A 2 -23.68 -25.33 43.54
N HIS A 3 -22.92 -26.42 43.38
CA HIS A 3 -21.96 -26.93 44.37
C HIS A 3 -20.49 -26.68 44.03
N VAL A 4 -20.19 -26.05 42.89
CA VAL A 4 -18.81 -25.89 42.38
C VAL A 4 -18.21 -24.53 42.76
N LEU A 5 -19.05 -23.53 43.03
CA LEU A 5 -18.62 -22.18 43.41
C LEU A 5 -19.30 -21.77 44.72
N PRO A 6 -18.54 -21.42 45.76
CA PRO A 6 -19.07 -20.81 46.97
C PRO A 6 -19.97 -19.61 46.63
N PRO A 7 -21.07 -19.39 47.37
CA PRO A 7 -22.01 -18.30 47.08
C PRO A 7 -21.37 -16.90 47.06
N ALA A 8 -20.30 -16.69 47.84
CA ALA A 8 -19.54 -15.45 47.85
C ALA A 8 -18.77 -15.24 46.53
N GLU A 9 -18.07 -16.27 46.04
CA GLU A 9 -17.34 -16.21 44.77
C GLU A 9 -18.27 -16.01 43.58
N TYR A 10 -19.45 -16.64 43.59
CA TYR A 10 -20.45 -16.43 42.55
C TYR A 10 -20.95 -14.99 42.49
N ARG A 11 -21.12 -14.32 43.64
CA ARG A 11 -21.49 -12.90 43.70
C ARG A 11 -20.38 -12.03 43.13
N THR A 12 -19.13 -12.24 43.57
CA THR A 12 -17.98 -11.51 43.04
C THR A 12 -17.84 -11.68 41.52
N LEU A 13 -18.03 -12.89 40.99
CA LEU A 13 -17.99 -13.14 39.55
C LEU A 13 -19.09 -12.37 38.80
N ARG A 14 -20.30 -12.36 39.35
CA ARG A 14 -21.42 -11.61 38.78
C ARG A 14 -21.15 -10.10 38.80
N ASP A 15 -20.65 -9.58 39.91
CA ASP A 15 -20.35 -8.16 40.07
C ASP A 15 -19.22 -7.73 39.12
N ASN A 16 -18.16 -8.54 38.99
CA ASN A 16 -17.09 -8.29 38.04
C ASN A 16 -17.59 -8.29 36.58
N LEU A 17 -18.52 -9.18 36.23
CA LEU A 17 -19.13 -9.18 34.90
C LEU A 17 -19.95 -7.90 34.64
N VAL A 18 -20.69 -7.43 35.63
CA VAL A 18 -21.43 -6.16 35.53
C VAL A 18 -20.46 -4.99 35.33
N HIS A 19 -19.35 -4.95 36.09
CA HIS A 19 -18.33 -3.92 35.92
C HIS A 19 -17.66 -3.95 34.55
N MET A 20 -17.25 -5.13 34.06
CA MET A 20 -16.65 -5.24 32.72
C MET A 20 -17.61 -4.80 31.60
N VAL A 21 -18.90 -5.12 31.71
CA VAL A 21 -19.91 -4.66 30.75
C VAL A 21 -20.08 -3.15 30.82
N SER A 22 -20.16 -2.59 32.03
CA SER A 22 -20.24 -1.14 32.24
C SER A 22 -19.03 -0.41 31.67
N ASP A 23 -17.83 -0.92 31.91
CA ASP A 23 -16.58 -0.33 31.40
C ASP A 23 -16.52 -0.35 29.86
N LEU A 24 -17.03 -1.42 29.24
CA LEU A 24 -17.13 -1.53 27.78
C LEU A 24 -18.15 -0.55 27.19
N ASP A 25 -19.29 -0.36 27.86
CA ASP A 25 -20.29 0.62 27.43
C ASP A 25 -19.76 2.05 27.56
N ASP A 26 -19.09 2.36 28.66
CA ASP A 26 -18.41 3.64 28.86
C ASP A 26 -17.31 3.89 27.82
N ALA A 27 -16.48 2.87 27.54
CA ALA A 27 -15.45 2.96 26.52
C ALA A 27 -16.06 3.15 25.12
N ARG A 28 -17.20 2.52 24.83
CA ARG A 28 -17.95 2.73 23.59
C ARG A 28 -18.46 4.17 23.50
N HIS A 29 -18.99 4.73 24.58
CA HIS A 29 -19.50 6.10 24.58
C HIS A 29 -18.35 7.10 24.36
N LYS A 30 -17.23 6.95 25.09
CA LYS A 30 -16.02 7.75 24.92
C LYS A 30 -15.38 7.63 23.53
N SER A 31 -15.49 6.46 22.89
CA SER A 31 -15.00 6.24 21.52
C SER A 31 -15.90 6.89 20.46
N MET A 32 -17.19 7.07 20.78
CA MET A 32 -18.14 7.77 19.91
C MET A 32 -18.08 9.29 20.06
N ASP A 33 -17.47 9.80 21.13
CA ASP A 33 -17.26 11.23 21.28
C ASP A 33 -16.38 11.75 20.14
N PRO A 34 -16.79 12.85 19.47
CA PRO A 34 -15.95 13.48 18.47
C PRO A 34 -14.62 13.87 19.13
N PRO A 35 -13.48 13.66 18.45
CA PRO A 35 -12.19 14.04 19.02
C PRO A 35 -12.20 15.53 19.38
N GLU A 36 -11.76 15.87 20.59
CA GLU A 36 -11.68 17.25 21.07
C GLU A 36 -10.80 18.14 20.16
N GLN A 37 -9.86 17.51 19.46
CA GLN A 37 -8.98 18.17 18.51
C GLN A 37 -9.41 17.90 17.06
N PRO A 38 -9.35 18.90 16.19
CA PRO A 38 -9.56 18.69 14.77
C PRO A 38 -8.53 17.66 14.25
N PRO A 39 -8.94 16.76 13.33
CA PRO A 39 -8.03 15.78 12.77
C PRO A 39 -6.86 16.50 12.09
N LEU A 40 -5.64 16.01 12.33
CA LEU A 40 -4.45 16.53 11.66
C LEU A 40 -4.66 16.44 10.14
N PRO A 41 -4.53 17.56 9.40
CA PRO A 41 -4.76 17.57 7.97
C PRO A 41 -3.61 16.84 7.27
N ILE A 42 -3.78 15.54 7.03
CA ILE A 42 -2.80 14.70 6.32
C ILE A 42 -2.64 15.17 4.85
N ILE A 43 -3.71 15.76 4.29
CA ILE A 43 -3.71 16.35 2.95
C ILE A 43 -4.44 17.67 3.00
N GLU A 44 -3.76 18.72 2.57
CA GLU A 44 -4.34 20.04 2.41
C GLU A 44 -4.54 20.34 0.93
N THR A 45 -5.63 21.03 0.57
CA THR A 45 -5.81 21.54 -0.79
C THR A 45 -5.37 23.00 -0.81
N VAL A 46 -4.15 23.25 -1.27
CA VAL A 46 -3.56 24.59 -1.29
C VAL A 46 -3.92 25.29 -2.60
N HIS A 47 -4.66 26.40 -2.49
CA HIS A 47 -5.00 27.26 -3.61
C HIS A 47 -3.93 28.35 -3.75
N SER A 48 -3.13 28.29 -4.82
CA SER A 48 -2.03 29.24 -5.06
C SER A 48 -2.44 30.49 -5.83
N GLY A 49 -3.72 30.66 -6.17
CA GLY A 49 -4.21 31.77 -7.02
C GLY A 49 -3.82 31.68 -8.50
N HIS A 50 -3.01 30.70 -8.88
CA HIS A 50 -2.62 30.46 -10.28
C HIS A 50 -3.61 29.55 -11.00
N ARG A 51 -3.72 29.73 -12.32
CA ARG A 51 -4.54 28.86 -13.19
C ARG A 51 -3.98 27.43 -13.16
N GLY A 52 -4.78 26.48 -12.71
CA GLY A 52 -4.42 25.07 -12.66
C GLY A 52 -5.16 24.30 -11.57
N ARG A 53 -4.95 22.97 -11.51
CA ARG A 53 -5.48 22.14 -10.43
C ARG A 53 -4.70 22.42 -9.13
N PRO A 54 -5.37 22.75 -8.01
CA PRO A 54 -4.73 22.99 -6.73
C PRO A 54 -3.79 21.84 -6.32
N ALA A 55 -2.65 22.19 -5.74
CA ALA A 55 -1.72 21.21 -5.20
C ALA A 55 -2.32 20.55 -3.96
N LYS A 56 -2.04 19.27 -3.79
CA LYS A 56 -2.45 18.48 -2.62
C LYS A 56 -1.19 17.94 -1.91
N PRO A 57 -0.40 18.78 -1.23
CA PRO A 57 0.72 18.28 -0.45
C PRO A 57 0.25 17.22 0.55
N ILE A 58 1.07 16.19 0.75
CA ILE A 58 0.86 15.16 1.76
C ILE A 58 1.92 15.38 2.84
N ASP A 59 1.52 15.33 4.10
CA ASP A 59 2.46 15.44 5.22
C ASP A 59 3.62 14.43 5.09
N PRO A 60 4.90 14.88 5.09
CA PRO A 60 6.04 14.01 4.84
C PRO A 60 6.27 12.98 5.95
N THR A 61 5.93 13.31 7.20
CA THR A 61 6.02 12.38 8.33
C THR A 61 5.03 11.24 8.18
N PHE A 62 3.76 11.55 7.92
CA PHE A 62 2.73 10.56 7.61
C PHE A 62 3.14 9.70 6.40
N LEU A 63 3.59 10.32 5.32
CA LEU A 63 3.92 9.61 4.08
C LEU A 63 5.07 8.62 4.29
N ARG A 64 6.07 8.99 5.11
CA ARG A 64 7.19 8.11 5.48
C ARG A 64 6.71 6.87 6.24
N HIS A 65 5.89 7.05 7.28
CA HIS A 65 5.33 5.93 8.04
C HIS A 65 4.39 5.07 7.19
N ALA A 66 3.56 5.70 6.36
CA ALA A 66 2.62 4.99 5.50
C ALA A 66 3.35 4.12 4.46
N LEU A 67 4.44 4.62 3.86
CA LEU A 67 5.24 3.88 2.88
C LEU A 67 6.00 2.69 3.50
N ALA A 68 6.36 2.76 4.78
CA ALA A 68 6.99 1.64 5.49
C ALA A 68 6.02 0.44 5.66
N VAL A 69 4.71 0.70 5.79
CA VAL A 69 3.70 -0.34 6.04
C VAL A 69 2.95 -0.74 4.78
N ARG A 70 2.72 0.20 3.84
CA ARG A 70 1.84 0.01 2.68
C ARG A 70 2.44 0.62 1.42
N GLY A 71 2.24 -0.05 0.28
CA GLY A 71 2.61 0.52 -1.02
C GLY A 71 1.74 1.71 -1.44
N PRO A 72 2.21 2.57 -2.38
CA PRO A 72 1.51 3.77 -2.83
C PRO A 72 0.05 3.55 -3.28
N ALA A 73 -0.26 2.40 -3.87
CA ALA A 73 -1.61 2.08 -4.35
C ALA A 73 -2.63 1.86 -3.22
N ARG A 74 -2.18 1.36 -2.05
CA ARG A 74 -3.05 1.20 -0.88
C ARG A 74 -3.21 2.52 -0.14
N ILE A 75 -2.14 3.30 -0.03
CA ILE A 75 -2.17 4.64 0.55
C ILE A 75 -3.14 5.54 -0.22
N SER A 76 -3.13 5.46 -1.55
CA SER A 76 -3.96 6.31 -2.40
C SER A 76 -5.47 6.11 -2.19
N LYS A 77 -5.90 4.88 -1.85
CA LYS A 77 -7.30 4.58 -1.52
C LYS A 77 -7.76 5.28 -0.23
N ILE A 78 -6.91 5.33 0.79
CA ILE A 78 -7.19 5.99 2.09
C ILE A 78 -7.25 7.50 1.90
N LEU A 79 -6.26 8.02 1.20
CA LEU A 79 -6.05 9.44 0.93
C LEU A 79 -6.96 10.01 -0.17
N LYS A 80 -7.81 9.17 -0.79
CA LYS A 80 -8.69 9.52 -1.92
C LYS A 80 -7.95 10.29 -3.03
N CYS A 81 -6.73 9.85 -3.34
CA CYS A 81 -5.91 10.42 -4.42
C CYS A 81 -5.37 9.32 -5.34
N SER A 82 -4.63 9.70 -6.39
CA SER A 82 -4.03 8.70 -7.30
C SER A 82 -2.72 8.16 -6.74
N ALA A 83 -2.42 6.88 -6.96
CA ALA A 83 -1.15 6.27 -6.56
C ALA A 83 0.06 7.00 -7.16
N ARG A 84 -0.11 7.54 -8.38
CA ARG A 84 0.89 8.38 -9.06
C ARG A 84 1.18 9.66 -8.28
N HIS A 85 0.16 10.27 -7.67
CA HIS A 85 0.35 11.46 -6.85
C HIS A 85 1.09 11.14 -5.54
N VAL A 86 0.73 10.05 -4.86
CA VAL A 86 1.45 9.57 -3.66
C VAL A 86 2.93 9.34 -3.99
N ARG A 87 3.22 8.63 -5.09
CA ARG A 87 4.60 8.42 -5.54
C ARG A 87 5.31 9.73 -5.86
N ARG A 88 4.63 10.70 -6.50
CA ARG A 88 5.22 12.00 -6.83
C ARG A 88 5.57 12.81 -5.59
N GLU A 89 4.70 12.86 -4.58
CA GLU A 89 5.05 13.53 -3.31
C GLU A 89 6.17 12.78 -2.59
N ALA A 90 6.18 11.44 -2.61
CA ALA A 90 7.27 10.66 -2.02
C ALA A 90 8.62 10.96 -2.69
N LEU A 91 8.64 11.11 -4.02
CA LEU A 91 9.83 11.55 -4.77
C LEU A 91 10.23 12.98 -4.40
N ARG A 92 9.26 13.91 -4.32
CA ARG A 92 9.51 15.32 -3.95
C ARG A 92 10.12 15.44 -2.55
N HIS A 93 9.72 14.59 -1.61
CA HIS A 93 10.27 14.54 -0.25
C HIS A 93 11.53 13.66 -0.11
N GLY A 94 12.05 13.08 -1.21
CA GLY A 94 13.23 12.22 -1.16
C GLY A 94 13.04 10.89 -0.42
N LEU A 95 11.80 10.44 -0.23
CA LEU A 95 11.45 9.20 0.48
C LEU A 95 11.59 7.96 -0.41
N VAL A 96 11.55 8.13 -1.74
CA VAL A 96 11.65 7.06 -2.73
C VAL A 96 12.64 7.49 -3.80
N GLN A 97 13.41 6.54 -4.33
CA GLN A 97 14.32 6.81 -5.44
C GLN A 97 13.58 6.90 -6.78
N PRO A 98 13.97 7.82 -7.68
CA PRO A 98 13.50 7.84 -9.05
C PRO A 98 13.69 6.48 -9.72
N ALA A 99 12.71 6.06 -10.52
CA ALA A 99 12.89 4.86 -11.33
C ALA A 99 13.94 5.13 -12.42
N PRO A 100 14.69 4.10 -12.84
CA PRO A 100 15.60 4.24 -13.96
C PRO A 100 14.85 4.73 -15.22
N PRO A 101 15.53 5.48 -16.10
CA PRO A 101 14.94 5.95 -17.33
C PRO A 101 14.50 4.75 -18.19
N VAL A 102 13.32 4.88 -18.79
CA VAL A 102 12.71 3.86 -19.66
C VAL A 102 13.54 3.63 -20.92
N PHE A 103 14.21 4.68 -21.40
CA PHE A 103 15.12 4.61 -22.53
C PHE A 103 16.54 4.91 -22.07
N ARG A 104 17.48 4.07 -22.47
CA ARG A 104 18.92 4.28 -22.28
C ARG A 104 19.62 4.17 -23.62
N HIS A 105 20.52 5.09 -23.91
CA HIS A 105 21.41 4.98 -25.05
C HIS A 105 22.68 4.27 -24.58
N VAL A 106 23.11 3.25 -25.32
CA VAL A 106 24.38 2.56 -25.08
C VAL A 106 25.27 2.80 -26.30
N ASP A 107 26.41 3.41 -26.03
CA ASP A 107 27.50 3.54 -26.99
C ASP A 107 28.30 2.22 -26.97
N HIS A 108 28.45 1.59 -28.14
CA HIS A 108 29.20 0.35 -28.29
C HIS A 108 30.65 0.65 -28.70
N ALA A 109 31.55 -0.31 -28.49
CA ALA A 109 32.97 -0.17 -28.82
C ALA A 109 33.25 0.01 -30.32
N ASP A 110 32.30 -0.38 -31.18
CA ASP A 110 32.34 -0.20 -32.64
C ASP A 110 31.89 1.21 -33.09
N GLY A 111 31.51 2.09 -32.15
CA GLY A 111 31.01 3.43 -32.43
C GLY A 111 29.50 3.49 -32.75
N SER A 112 28.79 2.36 -32.73
CA SER A 112 27.35 2.34 -32.91
C SER A 112 26.60 2.76 -31.63
N ARG A 113 25.38 3.30 -31.80
CA ARG A 113 24.48 3.69 -30.70
C ARG A 113 23.22 2.84 -30.73
N SER A 114 22.98 2.06 -29.68
CA SER A 114 21.69 1.38 -29.52
C SER A 114 20.82 2.05 -28.47
N ARG A 115 19.50 2.02 -28.68
CA ARG A 115 18.50 2.47 -27.70
C ARG A 115 17.92 1.25 -27.00
N ILE A 116 18.28 1.06 -25.73
CA ILE A 116 17.71 0.01 -24.88
C ILE A 116 16.42 0.55 -24.26
N HIS A 117 15.34 -0.21 -24.43
CA HIS A 117 14.07 0.06 -23.77
C HIS A 117 13.92 -0.87 -22.57
N THR A 118 13.87 -0.29 -21.36
CA THR A 118 13.62 -1.05 -20.13
C THR A 118 12.13 -1.03 -19.83
N THR A 119 11.46 -2.15 -20.04
CA THR A 119 10.07 -2.34 -19.62
C THR A 119 10.01 -2.46 -18.10
N GLN A 120 9.10 -1.71 -17.47
CA GLN A 120 8.86 -1.76 -16.02
C GLN A 120 7.78 -2.77 -15.62
N THR A 121 7.31 -3.58 -16.56
CA THR A 121 6.41 -4.70 -16.27
C THR A 121 7.18 -5.77 -15.52
N ALA A 122 6.57 -6.34 -14.48
CA ALA A 122 7.11 -7.54 -13.84
C ALA A 122 7.38 -8.60 -14.93
N PRO A 123 8.45 -9.40 -14.81
CA PRO A 123 8.71 -10.48 -15.75
C PRO A 123 7.46 -11.35 -15.84
N VAL A 124 6.87 -11.42 -17.04
CA VAL A 124 5.63 -12.17 -17.29
C VAL A 124 5.89 -13.66 -17.16
N SER A 125 7.16 -14.07 -17.30
CA SER A 125 7.64 -15.42 -17.12
C SER A 125 8.96 -15.39 -16.35
N THR A 126 9.13 -16.34 -15.43
CA THR A 126 10.41 -16.66 -14.79
C THR A 126 11.18 -17.73 -15.57
N LEU A 127 10.60 -18.26 -16.65
CA LEU A 127 11.25 -19.26 -17.49
C LEU A 127 12.41 -18.60 -18.24
N THR A 128 13.56 -19.26 -18.18
CA THR A 128 14.69 -18.97 -19.03
C THR A 128 14.36 -19.36 -20.48
N ASP A 129 15.06 -18.75 -21.45
CA ASP A 129 14.89 -19.08 -22.87
C ASP A 129 14.94 -20.61 -23.15
N PRO A 130 15.90 -21.40 -22.62
CA PRO A 130 15.90 -22.86 -22.85
C PRO A 130 14.70 -23.58 -22.20
N GLU A 131 14.18 -23.10 -21.08
CA GLU A 131 12.97 -23.67 -20.47
C GLU A 131 11.73 -23.33 -21.30
N LEU A 132 11.67 -22.12 -21.87
CA LEU A 132 10.60 -21.74 -22.79
C LEU A 132 10.62 -22.60 -24.05
N ASP A 133 11.79 -22.85 -24.62
CA ASP A 133 11.98 -23.72 -25.79
C ASP A 133 11.57 -25.16 -25.50
N ALA A 134 11.87 -25.67 -24.30
CA ALA A 134 11.44 -27.00 -23.87
C ALA A 134 9.91 -27.11 -23.80
N VAL A 135 9.25 -26.11 -23.20
CA VAL A 135 7.77 -26.05 -23.12
C VAL A 135 7.14 -25.93 -24.51
N LEU A 136 7.71 -25.11 -25.39
CA LEU A 136 7.24 -24.98 -26.77
C LEU A 136 7.38 -26.31 -27.52
N THR A 137 8.50 -27.01 -27.35
CA THR A 137 8.74 -28.32 -27.95
C THR A 137 7.72 -29.34 -27.44
N GLU A 138 7.45 -29.37 -26.13
CA GLU A 138 6.43 -30.25 -25.53
C GLU A 138 5.03 -29.98 -26.12
N VAL A 139 4.61 -28.72 -26.21
CA VAL A 139 3.30 -28.35 -26.77
C VAL A 139 3.18 -28.74 -28.24
N LEU A 140 4.22 -28.49 -29.05
CA LEU A 140 4.21 -28.84 -30.48
C LEU A 140 4.22 -30.36 -30.70
N THR A 141 4.90 -31.13 -29.85
CA THR A 141 4.86 -32.59 -29.91
C THR A 141 3.52 -33.17 -29.45
N ALA A 142 2.86 -32.55 -28.48
CA ALA A 142 1.53 -32.96 -28.00
C ALA A 142 0.42 -32.65 -29.01
N TYR A 143 0.57 -31.59 -29.82
CA TYR A 143 -0.43 -31.14 -30.80
C TYR A 143 0.13 -30.95 -32.21
N PRO A 144 0.54 -32.04 -32.89
CA PRO A 144 1.25 -31.97 -34.18
C PRO A 144 0.40 -31.50 -35.37
N ARG A 145 -0.90 -31.25 -35.18
CA ARG A 145 -1.83 -30.76 -36.22
C ARG A 145 -2.26 -29.29 -36.02
N MET A 146 -1.67 -28.56 -35.07
CA MET A 146 -1.89 -27.12 -34.89
C MET A 146 -1.00 -26.28 -35.83
N GLY A 147 -1.08 -26.56 -37.12
CA GLY A 147 -0.39 -25.83 -38.20
C GLY A 147 -1.29 -25.71 -39.41
#